data_AF-A0A4Q3WBS7-F1
#
_entry.id   AF-A0A4Q3WBS7-F1
#
_cell.length_a   1.000
_cell.length_b   1.000
_cell.length_c   1.000
_cell.angle_alpha   90.00
_cell.angle_beta   90.00
_cell.angle_gamma   90.00
#
_symmetry.space_group_name_H-M   'P 1'
#
loop_
_entity.id
_entity.type
_entity.pdbx_description
1 polymer ?
#
loop_
_entity_poly.entity_id
_entity_poly.type
_entity_poly.pdbx_seq_one_letter_code
_entity_poly.pdbx_strand_id
1 'polypeptide(L)'
;EVCTCPSRALVDAAIYTDFIELAIDRVSKIKQGNPLDTDTMIGAQASNDQREKILSYFDIGKQEGAKVLIGGREADVPSDLQGGYYIQPTIFEGNNSMRVFQEEIFGPVVSVAKFDGEAEALQIANDTLYGLGAGVWTRDMSTAYRMGRAIQAGRVWTNCYHAYPAHAAFGGYKASGIGRENHKMMLDHYQQTKNLLVSYDPNALGFF
;
A
#
# COMPACT_ATOMS: atom_id res chain seq x y z
N GLU A 1 -4.67 -2.82 -8.06
CA GLU A 1 -5.02 -3.93 -7.14
C GLU A 1 -3.76 -4.58 -6.57
N VAL A 2 -3.18 -3.97 -5.52
CA VAL A 2 -1.95 -4.46 -4.86
C VAL A 2 -2.05 -4.13 -3.37
N CYS A 3 -1.85 -5.11 -2.48
CA CYS A 3 -1.99 -4.92 -1.03
C CYS A 3 -0.99 -3.93 -0.43
N THR A 4 0.21 -3.84 -0.99
CA THR A 4 1.26 -2.90 -0.57
C THR A 4 1.26 -1.60 -1.37
N CYS A 5 0.24 -1.34 -2.19
CA CYS A 5 0.15 -0.14 -3.01
C CYS A 5 0.41 1.11 -2.13
N PRO A 6 1.30 2.04 -2.53
CA PRO A 6 1.51 3.28 -1.80
C PRO A 6 0.37 4.26 -2.14
N SER A 7 -0.86 3.90 -1.78
CA SER A 7 -2.07 4.66 -2.12
C SER A 7 -2.19 5.99 -1.37
N ARG A 8 -1.35 6.22 -0.35
CA ARG A 8 -1.16 7.52 0.31
C ARG A 8 0.23 8.05 0.02
N ALA A 9 0.32 9.18 -0.65
CA ALA A 9 1.58 9.89 -0.87
C ALA A 9 1.66 11.11 0.05
N LEU A 10 2.67 11.14 0.91
CA LEU A 10 2.97 12.29 1.75
C LEU A 10 4.17 13.01 1.13
N VAL A 11 4.01 14.28 0.79
CA VAL A 11 5.01 15.06 0.07
C VAL A 11 5.35 16.29 0.88
N ASP A 12 6.65 16.55 1.04
CA ASP A 12 7.15 17.71 1.78
C ASP A 12 6.62 19.00 1.14
N ALA A 13 6.06 19.90 1.95
CA ALA A 13 5.48 21.16 1.51
C ALA A 13 6.46 21.99 0.66
N ALA A 14 7.77 21.90 0.93
CA ALA A 14 8.80 22.64 0.20
C ALA A 14 8.96 22.22 -1.27
N ILE A 15 8.58 20.99 -1.63
CA ILE A 15 8.69 20.48 -3.01
C ILE A 15 7.34 20.15 -3.65
N TYR A 16 6.24 20.35 -2.92
CA TYR A 16 4.94 19.84 -3.33
C TYR A 16 4.51 20.31 -4.72
N THR A 17 4.62 21.62 -4.98
CA THR A 17 4.15 22.22 -6.24
C THR A 17 4.87 21.60 -7.44
N ASP A 18 6.20 21.60 -7.42
CA ASP A 18 7.00 21.03 -8.51
C ASP A 18 6.77 19.51 -8.65
N PHE A 19 6.64 18.80 -7.52
CA PHE A 19 6.42 17.37 -7.51
C PHE A 19 5.06 16.99 -8.10
N ILE A 20 3.98 17.69 -7.69
CA ILE A 20 2.63 17.32 -8.11
C ILE A 20 2.39 17.61 -9.59
N GLU A 21 2.98 18.68 -10.13
CA GLU A 21 2.94 18.97 -11.57
C GLU A 21 3.59 17.85 -12.39
N LEU A 22 4.79 17.40 -11.98
CA LEU A 22 5.49 16.28 -12.63
C LEU A 22 4.71 14.95 -12.48
N ALA A 23 4.07 14.73 -11.32
CA ALA A 23 3.26 13.55 -11.08
C ALA A 23 2.02 13.53 -11.98
N ILE A 24 1.31 14.64 -12.12
CA ILE A 24 0.14 14.78 -13.00
C ILE A 24 0.56 14.54 -14.46
N ASP A 25 1.65 15.17 -14.92
CA ASP A 25 2.17 14.95 -16.28
C ASP A 25 2.51 13.46 -16.52
N ARG A 26 3.15 12.79 -15.55
CA ARG A 26 3.48 11.37 -15.65
C ARG A 26 2.23 10.49 -15.69
N VAL A 27 1.23 10.77 -14.86
CA VAL A 27 -0.03 10.01 -14.81
C VAL A 27 -0.84 10.20 -16.11
N SER A 28 -0.83 11.41 -16.69
CA SER A 28 -1.53 11.69 -17.96
C SER A 28 -1.01 10.88 -19.14
N LYS A 29 0.23 10.39 -19.06
CA LYS A 29 0.90 9.58 -20.09
C LYS A 29 0.65 8.07 -19.93
N ILE A 30 -0.09 7.64 -18.91
CA ILE A 30 -0.40 6.22 -18.71
C ILE A 30 -1.34 5.74 -19.82
N LYS A 31 -0.90 4.74 -20.58
CA LYS A 31 -1.70 4.07 -21.60
C LYS A 31 -2.55 2.96 -20.96
N GLN A 32 -3.86 3.10 -21.04
CA GLN A 32 -4.80 2.03 -20.68
C GLN A 32 -5.22 1.27 -21.94
N GLY A 33 -5.38 -0.05 -21.84
CA GLY A 33 -5.70 -0.86 -23.01
C GLY A 33 -5.82 -2.35 -22.72
N ASN A 34 -5.82 -3.14 -23.79
CA ASN A 34 -5.87 -4.60 -23.71
C ASN A 34 -4.63 -5.13 -22.96
N PRO A 35 -4.78 -5.97 -21.93
CA PRO A 35 -3.64 -6.51 -21.19
C PRO A 35 -2.71 -7.42 -22.03
N LEU A 36 -3.13 -7.85 -23.22
CA LEU A 36 -2.28 -8.60 -24.16
C LEU A 36 -1.44 -7.71 -25.08
N ASP A 37 -1.71 -6.40 -25.12
CA ASP A 37 -0.90 -5.43 -25.86
C ASP A 37 0.32 -5.03 -25.03
N THR A 38 1.51 -5.13 -25.61
CA THR A 38 2.78 -4.79 -24.96
C THR A 38 2.94 -3.30 -24.67
N ASP A 39 2.16 -2.43 -25.32
CA ASP A 39 2.15 -0.99 -25.07
C ASP A 39 1.23 -0.57 -23.91
N THR A 40 0.34 -1.47 -23.46
CA THR A 40 -0.57 -1.21 -22.34
C THR A 40 0.20 -1.13 -21.02
N MET A 41 -0.01 -0.04 -20.28
CA MET A 41 0.61 0.16 -18.96
C MET A 41 -0.33 -0.26 -17.82
N ILE A 42 -1.64 -0.09 -17.98
CA ILE A 42 -2.67 -0.44 -16.99
C ILE A 42 -3.89 -1.07 -17.69
N GLY A 43 -4.36 -2.20 -17.18
CA GLY A 43 -5.58 -2.88 -17.66
C GLY A 43 -6.84 -2.52 -16.86
N ALA A 44 -7.93 -3.24 -17.16
CA ALA A 44 -9.19 -3.12 -16.43
C ALA A 44 -9.08 -3.64 -14.98
N GLN A 45 -10.00 -3.21 -14.13
CA GLN A 45 -10.19 -3.78 -12.79
C GLN A 45 -10.77 -5.20 -12.88
N ALA A 46 -10.58 -6.00 -11.84
CA ALA A 46 -10.90 -7.43 -11.87
C ALA A 46 -12.42 -7.73 -11.96
N SER A 47 -13.28 -6.85 -11.46
CA SER A 47 -14.73 -7.08 -11.41
C SER A 47 -15.55 -5.80 -11.43
N ASN A 48 -16.85 -5.93 -11.74
CA ASN A 48 -17.80 -4.82 -11.65
C ASN A 48 -17.91 -4.29 -10.21
N ASP A 49 -17.97 -5.17 -9.21
CA ASP A 49 -18.04 -4.78 -7.80
C ASP A 49 -16.85 -3.90 -7.40
N GLN A 50 -15.65 -4.24 -7.88
CA GLN A 50 -14.45 -3.44 -7.62
C GLN A 50 -14.51 -2.10 -8.34
N ARG A 51 -15.02 -2.06 -9.59
CA ARG A 51 -15.29 -0.80 -10.32
C ARG A 51 -16.28 0.08 -9.56
N GLU A 52 -17.42 -0.45 -9.16
CA GLU A 52 -18.46 0.30 -8.43
C GLU A 52 -17.94 0.81 -7.09
N LYS A 53 -17.19 -0.01 -6.35
CA LYS A 53 -16.49 0.42 -5.14
C LYS A 53 -15.60 1.62 -5.42
N ILE A 54 -14.73 1.56 -6.42
CA ILE A 54 -13.83 2.68 -6.75
C ILE A 54 -14.61 3.95 -7.11
N LEU A 55 -15.65 3.84 -7.93
CA LEU A 55 -16.49 4.98 -8.31
C LEU A 55 -17.18 5.61 -7.10
N SER A 56 -17.67 4.80 -6.15
CA SER A 56 -18.24 5.32 -4.90
C SER A 56 -17.22 6.12 -4.07
N TYR A 57 -15.94 5.73 -4.06
CA TYR A 57 -14.88 6.50 -3.40
C TYR A 57 -14.57 7.81 -4.11
N PHE A 58 -14.80 7.91 -5.42
CA PHE A 58 -14.68 9.19 -6.11
C PHE A 58 -15.72 10.19 -5.65
N ASP A 59 -16.94 9.72 -5.41
CA ASP A 59 -18.01 10.57 -4.87
C ASP A 59 -17.77 10.94 -3.41
N ILE A 60 -17.37 9.97 -2.58
CA ILE A 60 -16.99 10.21 -1.16
C ILE A 60 -15.88 11.27 -1.08
N GLY A 61 -14.80 11.12 -1.87
CA GLY A 61 -13.69 12.07 -1.86
C GLY A 61 -14.14 13.49 -2.22
N LYS A 62 -14.96 13.65 -3.26
CA LYS A 62 -15.52 14.96 -3.65
C LYS A 62 -16.42 15.54 -2.55
N GLN A 63 -17.26 14.73 -1.92
CA GLN A 63 -18.16 15.16 -0.84
C GLN A 63 -17.41 15.61 0.41
N GLU A 64 -16.28 14.98 0.73
CA GLU A 64 -15.40 15.35 1.84
C GLU A 64 -14.48 16.54 1.51
N GLY A 65 -14.50 17.04 0.27
CA GLY A 65 -13.72 18.20 -0.17
C GLY A 65 -12.32 17.88 -0.70
N ALA A 66 -12.01 16.60 -0.99
CA ALA A 66 -10.79 16.25 -1.72
C ALA A 66 -10.86 16.80 -3.15
N LYS A 67 -9.76 17.37 -3.63
CA LYS A 67 -9.64 17.84 -5.01
C LYS A 67 -9.20 16.69 -5.91
N VAL A 68 -9.89 16.48 -7.02
CA VAL A 68 -9.43 15.58 -8.09
C VAL A 68 -8.44 16.36 -8.96
N LEU A 69 -7.16 15.99 -8.93
CA LEU A 69 -6.13 16.65 -9.74
C LEU A 69 -6.08 16.10 -11.18
N ILE A 70 -6.36 14.80 -11.33
CA ILE A 70 -6.50 14.11 -12.61
C ILE A 70 -7.34 12.84 -12.40
N GLY A 71 -8.04 12.38 -13.43
CA GLY A 71 -8.85 11.16 -13.37
C GLY A 71 -10.21 11.37 -12.70
N GLY A 72 -10.58 10.46 -11.81
CA GLY A 72 -11.78 10.54 -10.96
C GLY A 72 -13.08 10.10 -11.64
N ARG A 73 -12.97 9.27 -12.69
CA ARG A 73 -14.08 8.68 -13.46
C ARG A 73 -13.63 7.42 -14.19
N GLU A 74 -14.59 6.77 -14.85
CA GLU A 74 -14.32 5.66 -15.78
C GLU A 74 -13.47 6.13 -16.96
N ALA A 75 -12.67 5.21 -17.50
CA ALA A 75 -11.85 5.50 -18.66
C ALA A 75 -12.65 5.34 -19.95
N ASP A 76 -12.50 6.32 -20.84
CA ASP A 76 -12.97 6.19 -22.23
C ASP A 76 -12.02 5.23 -22.96
N VAL A 77 -12.51 4.05 -23.32
CA VAL A 77 -11.73 3.02 -24.02
C VAL A 77 -12.26 2.77 -25.44
N PRO A 78 -11.39 2.30 -26.36
CA PRO A 78 -11.81 1.86 -27.70
C PRO A 78 -12.97 0.87 -27.69
N SER A 79 -13.72 0.80 -28.79
CA SER A 79 -14.95 0.01 -28.89
C SER A 79 -14.76 -1.49 -28.63
N ASP A 80 -13.61 -2.04 -28.99
CA ASP A 80 -13.22 -3.44 -28.76
C ASP A 80 -12.96 -3.76 -27.28
N LEU A 81 -12.79 -2.75 -26.43
CA LEU A 81 -12.61 -2.88 -24.98
C LEU A 81 -13.86 -2.46 -24.19
N GLN A 82 -14.95 -2.12 -24.87
CA GLN A 82 -16.22 -1.80 -24.21
C GLN A 82 -16.73 -2.99 -23.39
N GLY A 83 -17.31 -2.68 -22.24
CA GLY A 83 -17.72 -3.67 -21.23
C GLY A 83 -16.62 -4.07 -20.25
N GLY A 84 -15.37 -3.67 -20.48
CA GLY A 84 -14.30 -3.80 -19.49
C GLY A 84 -14.38 -2.74 -18.39
N TYR A 85 -13.86 -3.07 -17.21
CA TYR A 85 -13.93 -2.23 -16.01
C TYR A 85 -12.75 -1.24 -15.91
N TYR A 86 -12.59 -0.37 -16.89
CA TYR A 86 -11.46 0.56 -16.95
C TYR A 86 -11.72 1.84 -16.13
N ILE A 87 -10.77 2.21 -15.28
CA ILE A 87 -10.85 3.38 -14.40
C ILE A 87 -9.65 4.27 -14.65
N GLN A 88 -9.88 5.57 -14.83
CA GLN A 88 -8.77 6.52 -15.02
C GLN A 88 -7.81 6.50 -13.82
N PRO A 89 -6.50 6.44 -14.05
CA PRO A 89 -5.51 6.73 -13.02
C PRO A 89 -5.82 8.08 -12.37
N THR A 90 -5.98 8.07 -11.05
CA THR A 90 -6.58 9.20 -10.31
C THR A 90 -5.65 9.68 -9.21
N ILE A 91 -5.52 11.01 -9.10
CA ILE A 91 -4.83 11.67 -8.00
C ILE A 91 -5.84 12.53 -7.23
N PHE A 92 -6.01 12.26 -5.94
CA PHE A 92 -6.69 13.16 -5.01
C PHE A 92 -5.67 14.04 -4.25
N GLU A 93 -5.98 15.31 -4.05
CA GLU A 93 -5.32 16.18 -3.06
C GLU A 93 -6.27 16.40 -1.88
N GLY A 94 -5.77 16.24 -0.66
CA GLY A 94 -6.57 16.40 0.56
C GLY A 94 -5.75 16.28 1.83
N ASN A 95 -6.38 15.80 2.89
CA ASN A 95 -5.74 15.57 4.18
C ASN A 95 -6.07 14.16 4.71
N ASN A 96 -5.25 13.66 5.64
CA ASN A 96 -5.29 12.27 6.09
C ASN A 96 -6.59 11.87 6.80
N SER A 97 -7.41 12.82 7.27
CA SER A 97 -8.68 12.49 7.95
C SER A 97 -9.80 12.06 6.99
N MET A 98 -9.66 12.34 5.70
CA MET A 98 -10.62 11.94 4.67
C MET A 98 -10.60 10.42 4.44
N ARG A 99 -11.74 9.83 4.11
CA ARG A 99 -11.89 8.39 3.88
C ARG A 99 -11.04 7.88 2.71
N VAL A 100 -10.83 8.70 1.68
CA VAL A 100 -9.94 8.36 0.55
C VAL A 100 -8.46 8.24 0.94
N PHE A 101 -8.09 8.64 2.17
CA PHE A 101 -6.78 8.37 2.76
C PHE A 101 -6.87 7.18 3.74
N GLN A 102 -7.91 7.11 4.56
CA GLN A 102 -8.01 6.11 5.64
C GLN A 102 -8.38 4.70 5.16
N GLU A 103 -9.15 4.58 4.08
CA GLU A 103 -9.73 3.32 3.63
C GLU A 103 -9.05 2.79 2.35
N GLU A 104 -8.97 1.46 2.24
CA GLU A 104 -8.37 0.82 1.06
C GLU A 104 -9.34 0.79 -0.13
N ILE A 105 -9.13 1.69 -1.08
CA ILE A 105 -9.88 1.77 -2.34
C ILE A 105 -9.55 0.58 -3.26
N PHE A 106 -8.27 0.19 -3.31
CA PHE A 106 -7.71 -0.91 -4.11
C PHE A 106 -7.73 -0.73 -5.65
N GLY A 107 -8.02 0.49 -6.14
CA GLY A 107 -7.96 0.87 -7.56
C GLY A 107 -6.70 1.64 -7.97
N PRO A 108 -6.64 2.18 -9.21
CA PRO A 108 -5.53 3.01 -9.69
C PRO A 108 -5.66 4.45 -9.15
N VAL A 109 -5.68 4.58 -7.82
CA VAL A 109 -5.96 5.84 -7.10
C VAL A 109 -4.85 6.08 -6.08
N VAL A 110 -4.33 7.31 -6.07
CA VAL A 110 -3.44 7.80 -5.01
C VAL A 110 -4.00 9.08 -4.40
N SER A 111 -3.96 9.15 -3.08
CA SER A 111 -4.34 10.33 -2.29
C SER A 111 -3.08 11.02 -1.78
N VAL A 112 -2.93 12.30 -2.05
CA VAL A 112 -1.72 13.09 -1.79
C VAL A 112 -2.00 14.15 -0.73
N ALA A 113 -1.17 14.21 0.29
CA ALA A 113 -1.18 15.23 1.32
C ALA A 113 0.21 15.86 1.49
N LYS A 114 0.22 17.13 1.90
CA LYS A 114 1.43 17.85 2.31
C LYS A 114 1.79 17.50 3.74
N PHE A 115 3.07 17.60 4.07
CA PHE A 115 3.56 17.68 5.45
C PHE A 115 4.65 18.74 5.55
N ASP A 116 4.91 19.23 6.75
CA ASP A 116 5.99 20.14 7.10
C ASP A 116 6.89 19.49 8.18
N GLY A 117 8.03 18.96 7.73
CA GLY A 117 9.02 18.34 8.60
C GLY A 117 8.79 16.85 8.94
N GLU A 118 9.87 16.22 9.44
CA GLU A 118 9.96 14.77 9.69
C GLU A 118 8.93 14.27 10.72
N ALA A 119 8.67 15.04 11.77
CA ALA A 119 7.76 14.64 12.85
C ALA A 119 6.31 14.55 12.39
N GLU A 120 5.83 15.55 11.63
CA GLU A 120 4.48 15.53 11.06
C GLU A 120 4.33 14.40 10.03
N ALA A 121 5.32 14.23 9.15
CA ALA A 121 5.33 13.13 8.19
C ALA A 121 5.17 11.76 8.86
N LEU A 122 5.91 11.53 9.95
CA LEU A 122 5.84 10.28 10.71
C LEU A 122 4.49 10.10 11.40
N GLN A 123 3.93 11.18 11.98
CA GLN A 123 2.61 11.16 12.59
C GLN A 123 1.55 10.74 11.57
N ILE A 124 1.51 11.40 10.41
CA ILE A 124 0.52 11.11 9.35
C ILE A 124 0.74 9.71 8.76
N ALA A 125 1.99 9.29 8.54
CA ALA A 125 2.29 7.97 8.01
C ALA A 125 1.72 6.85 8.90
N ASN A 126 1.84 7.02 10.22
CA ASN A 126 1.36 6.07 11.21
C ASN A 126 -0.13 6.23 11.57
N ASP A 127 -0.76 7.36 11.23
CA ASP A 127 -2.18 7.63 11.46
C ASP A 127 -3.07 6.91 10.42
N THR A 128 -3.12 5.59 10.59
CA THR A 128 -3.96 4.66 9.83
C THR A 128 -4.13 3.38 10.65
N LEU A 129 -5.23 2.67 10.42
CA LEU A 129 -5.49 1.35 11.00
C LEU A 129 -4.54 0.27 10.45
N TYR A 130 -3.90 0.51 9.30
CA TYR A 130 -3.10 -0.47 8.57
C TYR A 130 -1.59 -0.30 8.81
N GLY A 131 -0.82 -1.30 8.39
CA GLY A 131 0.63 -1.33 8.55
C GLY A 131 1.31 -2.40 7.70
N LEU A 132 0.93 -2.55 6.43
CA LEU A 132 1.51 -3.61 5.57
C LEU A 132 2.86 -3.20 4.98
N GLY A 133 2.87 -2.11 4.22
CA GLY A 133 4.06 -1.60 3.53
C GLY A 133 4.11 -0.07 3.57
N ALA A 134 5.32 0.49 3.55
CA ALA A 134 5.56 1.94 3.47
C ALA A 134 6.87 2.26 2.76
N GLY A 135 7.02 3.48 2.25
CA GLY A 135 8.20 3.90 1.52
C GLY A 135 8.69 5.27 1.98
N VAL A 136 10.01 5.47 2.03
CA VAL A 136 10.64 6.74 2.38
C VAL A 136 11.63 7.12 1.30
N TRP A 137 11.49 8.30 0.72
CA TRP A 137 12.44 8.86 -0.24
C TRP A 137 13.11 10.09 0.35
N THR A 138 14.43 10.04 0.47
CA THR A 138 15.25 11.16 0.94
C THR A 138 16.71 10.92 0.56
N ARG A 139 17.46 12.01 0.40
CA ARG A 139 18.93 11.97 0.25
C ARG A 139 19.66 11.91 1.60
N ASP A 140 18.99 12.23 2.70
CA ASP A 140 19.55 12.13 4.05
C ASP A 140 19.34 10.71 4.60
N MET A 141 20.43 9.96 4.69
CA MET A 141 20.39 8.59 5.21
C MET A 141 20.07 8.50 6.70
N SER A 142 20.32 9.56 7.47
CA SER A 142 19.94 9.61 8.89
C SER A 142 18.42 9.69 9.02
N THR A 143 17.77 10.53 8.21
CA THR A 143 16.30 10.56 8.10
C THR A 143 15.75 9.26 7.56
N ALA A 144 16.34 8.68 6.51
CA ALA A 144 15.90 7.40 5.95
C ALA A 144 15.91 6.29 7.02
N TYR A 145 16.97 6.21 7.83
CA TYR A 145 17.09 5.24 8.91
C TYR A 145 16.06 5.49 10.04
N ARG A 146 15.93 6.74 10.53
CA ARG A 146 14.99 7.07 11.61
C ARG A 146 13.54 6.82 11.20
N MET A 147 13.14 7.31 10.02
CA MET A 147 11.80 7.10 9.47
C MET A 147 11.56 5.61 9.18
N GLY A 148 12.53 4.93 8.56
CA GLY A 148 12.44 3.50 8.24
C GLY A 148 12.18 2.62 9.46
N ARG A 149 12.75 2.99 10.62
CA ARG A 149 12.54 2.30 11.90
C ARG A 149 11.24 2.70 12.61
N ALA A 150 10.82 3.95 12.47
CA ALA A 150 9.70 4.50 13.24
C ALA A 150 8.33 4.30 12.58
N ILE A 151 8.30 4.12 11.25
CA ILE A 151 7.05 3.79 10.54
C ILE A 151 6.58 2.40 10.95
N GLN A 152 5.32 2.30 11.34
CA GLN A 152 4.68 1.09 11.86
C GLN A 152 4.14 0.22 10.72
N ALA A 153 5.05 -0.29 9.88
CA ALA A 153 4.71 -1.18 8.79
C ALA A 153 5.57 -2.45 8.78
N GLY A 154 5.01 -3.53 8.24
CA GLY A 154 5.67 -4.82 8.05
C GLY A 154 6.93 -4.75 7.20
N ARG A 155 6.91 -3.89 6.19
CA ARG A 155 8.02 -3.63 5.28
C ARG A 155 8.12 -2.14 5.00
N VAL A 156 9.33 -1.59 5.15
CA VAL A 156 9.62 -0.21 4.80
C VAL A 156 10.73 -0.17 3.76
N TRP A 157 10.42 0.36 2.58
CA TRP A 157 11.40 0.58 1.51
C TRP A 157 12.02 1.97 1.65
N THR A 158 13.32 2.08 1.36
CA THR A 158 14.03 3.36 1.35
C THR A 158 14.60 3.62 -0.04
N ASN A 159 14.28 4.76 -0.64
CA ASN A 159 14.67 5.17 -1.99
C ASN A 159 14.36 4.13 -3.10
N CYS A 160 13.37 3.26 -2.84
CA CYS A 160 12.84 2.29 -3.77
C CYS A 160 11.41 1.92 -3.32
N TYR A 161 10.69 1.17 -4.15
CA TYR A 161 9.41 0.58 -3.78
C TYR A 161 9.19 -0.69 -4.58
N HIS A 162 8.37 -1.61 -4.03
CA HIS A 162 8.05 -2.88 -4.70
C HIS A 162 9.26 -3.76 -5.06
N ALA A 163 10.40 -3.57 -4.39
CA ALA A 163 11.47 -4.57 -4.41
C ALA A 163 11.06 -5.76 -3.51
N TYR A 164 10.88 -6.93 -4.12
CA TYR A 164 10.47 -8.18 -3.45
C TYR A 164 11.55 -9.26 -3.57
N PRO A 165 12.72 -9.10 -2.91
CA PRO A 165 13.71 -10.16 -2.92
C PRO A 165 13.16 -11.43 -2.27
N ALA A 166 13.53 -12.58 -2.84
CA ALA A 166 13.31 -13.86 -2.18
C ALA A 166 13.93 -13.83 -0.78
N HIS A 167 13.35 -14.54 0.18
CA HIS A 167 13.84 -14.60 1.55
C HIS A 167 13.77 -13.26 2.31
N ALA A 168 12.88 -12.34 1.92
CA ALA A 168 12.49 -11.20 2.76
C ALA A 168 11.12 -11.44 3.37
N ALA A 169 11.02 -11.35 4.70
CA ALA A 169 9.77 -11.54 5.43
C ALA A 169 8.69 -10.56 4.95
N PHE A 170 7.49 -11.07 4.70
CA PHE A 170 6.33 -10.29 4.25
C PHE A 170 5.18 -10.44 5.26
N GLY A 171 4.33 -9.43 5.41
CA GLY A 171 3.22 -9.45 6.38
C GLY A 171 3.23 -8.18 7.24
N GLY A 172 2.06 -7.78 7.73
CA GLY A 172 1.84 -6.44 8.25
C GLY A 172 1.90 -6.28 9.76
N TYR A 173 1.62 -5.06 10.18
CA TYR A 173 1.35 -4.62 11.54
C TYR A 173 -0.13 -4.22 11.64
N LYS A 174 -0.64 -4.04 12.85
CA LYS A 174 -2.01 -3.53 13.12
C LYS A 174 -3.08 -4.37 12.41
N ALA A 175 -4.03 -3.73 11.72
CA ALA A 175 -5.11 -4.41 11.00
C ALA A 175 -4.64 -5.10 9.70
N SER A 176 -3.36 -4.97 9.30
CA SER A 176 -2.82 -5.66 8.11
C SER A 176 -2.40 -7.11 8.36
N GLY A 177 -2.81 -7.70 9.49
CA GLY A 177 -2.68 -9.12 9.78
C GLY A 177 -1.62 -9.47 10.83
N ILE A 178 -1.54 -10.76 11.14
CA ILE A 178 -0.65 -11.36 12.14
C ILE A 178 0.21 -12.43 11.45
N GLY A 179 1.48 -12.54 11.85
CA GLY A 179 2.43 -13.48 11.26
C GLY A 179 3.21 -12.89 10.08
N ARG A 180 4.05 -13.72 9.46
CA ARG A 180 4.80 -13.35 8.25
C ARG A 180 4.73 -14.47 7.20
N GLU A 181 5.26 -14.19 6.02
CA GLU A 181 5.39 -15.13 4.91
C GLU A 181 6.75 -14.94 4.22
N ASN A 182 7.09 -15.81 3.26
CA ASN A 182 8.22 -15.72 2.32
C ASN A 182 9.64 -15.84 2.90
N HIS A 183 9.83 -15.82 4.22
CA HIS A 183 11.12 -16.03 4.88
C HIS A 183 11.24 -17.44 5.45
N LYS A 184 12.48 -17.99 5.53
CA LYS A 184 12.73 -19.33 6.09
C LYS A 184 12.12 -19.55 7.47
N MET A 185 12.16 -18.52 8.32
CA MET A 185 11.58 -18.56 9.68
C MET A 185 10.07 -18.88 9.69
N MET A 186 9.38 -18.70 8.57
CA MET A 186 7.95 -19.01 8.47
C MET A 186 7.68 -20.51 8.29
N LEU A 187 8.69 -21.29 7.90
CA LEU A 187 8.57 -22.75 7.86
C LEU A 187 8.29 -23.33 9.25
N ASP A 188 8.73 -22.67 10.33
CA ASP A 188 8.46 -23.09 11.71
C ASP A 188 6.95 -23.00 12.05
N HIS A 189 6.19 -22.13 11.36
CA HIS A 189 4.73 -22.05 11.51
C HIS A 189 4.00 -23.22 10.84
N TYR A 190 4.67 -23.99 9.97
CA TYR A 190 4.12 -25.18 9.30
C TYR A 190 4.59 -26.49 9.95
N GLN A 191 5.14 -26.42 11.17
CA GLN A 191 5.60 -27.58 11.93
C GLN A 191 4.68 -27.90 13.11
N GLN A 192 4.69 -29.15 13.55
CA GLN A 192 4.06 -29.59 14.80
C GLN A 192 5.17 -29.87 15.81
N THR A 193 5.23 -29.08 16.89
CA THR A 193 6.24 -29.29 17.94
C THR A 193 5.73 -30.33 18.95
N LYS A 194 6.51 -31.40 19.16
CA LYS A 194 6.25 -32.41 20.19
C LYS A 194 7.34 -32.37 21.24
N ASN A 195 6.97 -32.09 22.50
CA ASN A 195 7.84 -32.27 23.65
C ASN A 195 7.61 -33.65 24.26
N LEU A 196 8.63 -34.50 24.29
CA LEU A 196 8.58 -35.82 24.90
C LEU A 196 9.46 -35.83 26.15
N LEU A 197 8.83 -35.94 27.32
CA LEU A 197 9.50 -36.08 28.60
C LEU A 197 9.43 -37.55 29.02
N VAL A 198 10.58 -38.20 29.17
CA VAL A 198 10.68 -39.63 29.47
C VAL A 198 11.41 -39.82 30.80
N SER A 199 10.77 -40.52 31.75
CA SER A 199 11.51 -41.20 32.81
C SER A 199 11.96 -42.55 32.29
N TYR A 200 13.26 -42.81 32.38
CA TYR A 200 13.82 -44.14 32.14
C TYR A 200 13.96 -44.95 33.44
N ASP A 201 13.63 -44.35 34.59
CA ASP A 201 13.67 -45.05 35.87
C ASP A 201 12.46 -45.98 35.95
N PRO A 202 12.66 -47.31 36.03
CA PRO A 202 11.56 -48.25 36.24
C PRO A 202 11.01 -48.19 37.67
N ASN A 203 11.71 -47.52 38.59
CA ASN A 203 11.27 -47.35 39.97
C ASN A 203 10.28 -46.18 40.11
N ALA A 204 9.52 -46.21 41.20
CA ALA A 204 8.58 -45.15 41.51
C ALA A 204 9.31 -43.82 41.75
N LEU A 205 8.75 -42.72 41.22
CA LEU A 205 9.26 -41.35 41.40
C LEU A 205 9.20 -40.84 42.86
N GLY A 206 8.61 -41.61 43.78
CA GLY A 206 8.45 -41.24 45.19
C GLY A 206 7.31 -40.26 45.46
N PHE A 207 6.32 -40.16 44.56
CA PHE A 207 5.05 -39.49 44.86
C PHE A 207 4.11 -40.50 45.56
N PHE A 208 4.08 -40.39 46.90
CA PHE A 208 3.55 -41.35 47.88
C PHE A 208 4.31 -42.68 47.96
#